data_AF-A0A2V7XQQ2-F1
#
_entry.id   AF-A0A2V7XQQ2-F1
#
_cell.length_a   1.000
_cell.length_b   1.000
_cell.length_c   1.000
_cell.angle_alpha   90.00
_cell.angle_beta   90.00
_cell.angle_gamma   90.00
#
_symmetry.space_group_name_H-M   'P 1'
#
loop_
_entity.id
_entity.type
_entity.pdbx_description
1 polymer ?
#
loop_
_entity_poly.entity_id
_entity_poly.type
_entity_poly.pdbx_seq_one_letter_code
_entity_poly.pdbx_strand_id
1 'polypeptide(L)' 'MTSEKATGSARRGPPRVAVDALGGDLGPKVVVEGAIAACREFGLQVLLVGPQAVLAEEMRRSAAGDCPIQVVDAP' A
#
# COMPACT_ATOMS: atom_id res chain seq x y z
N MET A 1 -38.65 -3.70 -25.28
CA MET A 1 -37.63 -3.12 -26.17
C MET A 1 -37.23 -1.79 -25.57
N THR A 2 -36.00 -1.45 -25.19
CA THR A 2 -34.62 -1.93 -25.33
C THR A 2 -33.86 -0.80 -24.61
N SER A 3 -32.86 -0.94 -23.78
CA SER A 3 -31.94 -2.03 -23.49
C SER A 3 -31.28 -1.65 -22.16
N GLU A 4 -31.24 -2.58 -21.22
CA GLU A 4 -30.16 -2.60 -20.24
C GLU A 4 -28.83 -2.66 -21.00
N LYS A 5 -27.89 -1.78 -20.65
CA LYS A 5 -26.47 -2.11 -20.74
C LYS A 5 -25.88 -1.92 -19.35
N ALA A 6 -25.99 -2.96 -18.54
CA ALA A 6 -25.05 -3.18 -17.45
C ALA A 6 -23.68 -3.47 -18.09
N THR A 7 -22.87 -2.43 -18.27
CA THR A 7 -21.45 -2.62 -18.57
C THR A 7 -20.83 -3.25 -17.34
N GLY A 8 -20.43 -4.52 -17.46
CA GLY A 8 -19.83 -5.28 -16.38
C GLY A 8 -18.64 -4.53 -15.77
N SER A 9 -18.83 -3.98 -14.58
CA SER A 9 -17.74 -3.49 -13.76
C SER A 9 -17.06 -4.73 -13.20
N ALA A 10 -15.98 -5.18 -13.86
CA ALA A 10 -15.06 -6.13 -13.25
C ALA A 10 -14.80 -5.62 -11.83
N ARG A 11 -15.10 -6.41 -10.79
CA ARG A 11 -14.96 -5.98 -9.40
C ARG A 11 -13.55 -5.43 -9.20
N ARG A 12 -13.38 -4.11 -9.28
CA ARG A 12 -12.10 -3.49 -8.97
C ARG A 12 -11.88 -3.77 -7.50
N GLY A 13 -10.82 -4.51 -7.20
CA GLY A 13 -10.32 -4.62 -5.84
C GLY A 13 -10.01 -3.23 -5.27
N PRO A 14 -9.68 -3.16 -3.97
CA PRO A 14 -9.34 -1.87 -3.36
C PRO A 14 -8.25 -1.15 -4.18
N PRO A 15 -8.29 0.18 -4.27
CA PRO A 15 -7.25 0.96 -4.94
C PRO A 15 -5.86 0.55 -4.46
N ARG A 16 -4.90 0.47 -5.40
CA ARG A 16 -3.51 0.10 -5.11
C ARG A 16 -2.63 1.32 -5.27
N VAL A 17 -1.86 1.66 -4.24
CA VAL A 17 -0.97 2.83 -4.23
C VAL A 17 0.45 2.37 -3.99
N ALA A 18 1.34 2.63 -4.95
CA ALA A 18 2.77 2.44 -4.77
C ALA A 18 3.39 3.67 -4.10
N VAL A 19 4.23 3.45 -3.11
CA VAL A 19 4.89 4.48 -2.32
C VAL A 19 6.38 4.20 -2.31
N ASP A 20 7.20 5.16 -2.76
CA ASP A 20 8.64 5.11 -2.56
C ASP A 20 8.93 5.23 -1.06
N ALA A 21 9.54 4.19 -0.50
CA ALA A 21 9.76 4.06 0.92
C ALA A 21 11.16 4.51 1.37
N LEU A 22 12.04 4.91 0.45
CA LEU A 22 13.36 5.45 0.82
C LEU A 22 13.44 6.98 0.73
N GLY A 23 12.47 7.63 0.10
CA GLY A 23 12.47 9.08 -0.06
C GLY A 23 12.33 9.86 1.26
N GLY A 24 13.07 10.96 1.37
CA GLY A 24 12.93 11.96 2.44
C GLY A 24 13.90 11.79 3.63
N ASP A 25 14.08 12.88 4.38
CA ASP A 25 15.09 12.99 5.44
C ASP A 25 14.84 12.05 6.64
N LEU A 26 13.57 11.68 6.86
CA LEU A 26 13.15 10.80 7.96
C LEU A 26 13.07 9.33 7.52
N GLY A 27 13.30 9.05 6.24
CA GLY A 27 13.46 7.71 5.69
C GLY A 27 12.25 6.77 5.82
N PRO A 28 12.50 5.45 5.76
CA PRO A 28 11.43 4.46 5.63
C PRO A 28 10.48 4.37 6.83
N LYS A 29 10.92 4.77 8.02
CA LYS A 29 10.11 4.71 9.24
C LYS A 29 8.81 5.49 9.09
N VAL A 30 8.90 6.79 8.74
CA VAL A 30 7.71 7.64 8.64
C VAL A 30 6.83 7.29 7.45
N VAL A 31 7.44 6.77 6.39
CA VAL A 31 6.70 6.31 5.20
C VAL A 31 5.89 5.06 5.52
N VAL A 32 6.48 4.10 6.25
CA VAL A 32 5.77 2.90 6.74
C VAL A 32 4.62 3.29 7.67
N GLU A 33 4.85 4.20 8.62
CA GLU A 33 3.80 4.70 9.53
C GLU A 33 2.64 5.36 8.77
N GLY A 34 2.96 6.23 7.80
CA GLY A 34 1.97 6.88 6.94
C GLY A 34 1.21 5.91 6.04
N ALA A 35 1.88 4.90 5.49
CA ALA A 35 1.27 3.84 4.70
C ALA A 35 0.24 3.05 5.51
N ILE A 36 0.57 2.70 6.76
CA ILE A 36 -0.34 2.01 7.68
C ILE A 36 -1.55 2.89 8.00
N ALA A 37 -1.32 4.17 8.28
CA ALA A 37 -2.41 5.12 8.54
C ALA A 37 -3.35 5.23 7.33
N ALA A 38 -2.81 5.44 6.12
CA ALA A 38 -3.58 5.54 4.89
C ALA A 38 -4.36 4.24 4.58
N CYS A 39 -3.74 3.09 4.82
CA CYS A 39 -4.38 1.80 4.66
C CYS A 39 -5.63 1.66 5.55
N ARG A 40 -5.54 2.12 6.81
CA ARG A 40 -6.65 2.08 7.78
C ARG A 40 -7.75 3.08 7.47
N GLU A 41 -7.37 4.28 7.06
CA GLU A 41 -8.31 5.38 6.81
C GLU A 41 -9.09 5.19 5.51
N PHE A 42 -8.41 4.75 4.45
CA PHE A 42 -8.99 4.75 3.10
C PHE A 42 -9.34 3.36 2.57
N GLY A 43 -9.01 2.28 3.29
CA GLY A 43 -9.30 0.91 2.86
C GLY A 43 -8.60 0.52 1.54
N LEU A 44 -7.41 1.09 1.30
CA LEU A 44 -6.59 0.86 0.12
C LEU A 44 -5.51 -0.21 0.37
N GLN A 45 -4.94 -0.74 -0.71
CA GLN A 45 -3.73 -1.56 -0.64
C GLN A 45 -2.50 -0.68 -0.90
N VAL A 46 -1.49 -0.77 -0.02
CA VAL A 46 -0.21 -0.07 -0.21
C VAL A 46 0.86 -1.03 -0.74
N LEU A 47 1.64 -0.58 -1.71
CA LEU A 47 2.90 -1.21 -2.11
C LEU A 47 4.05 -0.31 -1.66
N LEU A 48 4.84 -0.75 -0.68
CA LEU A 48 6.06 -0.08 -0.27
C LEU A 48 7.19 -0.53 -1.19
N VAL A 49 7.80 0.43 -1.90
CA VAL A 49 8.85 0.17 -2.89
C VAL A 49 10.20 0.59 -2.31
N GLY A 50 11.16 -0.32 -2.29
CA GLY A 50 12.51 -0.08 -1.76
C GLY A 50 13.22 -1.39 -1.39
N PRO A 51 14.44 -1.32 -0.83
CA PRO A 51 15.20 -2.50 -0.44
C PRO A 51 14.43 -3.35 0.56
N GLN A 52 14.13 -4.59 0.18
CA GLN A 52 13.27 -5.48 0.96
C GLN A 52 13.75 -5.65 2.40
N ALA A 53 15.07 -5.73 2.62
CA ALA A 53 15.64 -5.90 3.96
C ALA A 53 15.33 -4.72 4.89
N VAL A 54 15.41 -3.49 4.38
CA VAL A 54 15.14 -2.26 5.14
C VAL A 54 13.64 -2.16 5.45
N LEU A 55 12.80 -2.41 4.45
CA LEU A 55 11.34 -2.32 4.62
C LEU A 55 10.78 -3.43 5.50
N ALA A 56 11.32 -4.64 5.41
CA ALA A 56 10.93 -5.75 6.28
C ALA A 56 11.26 -5.44 7.76
N GLU A 57 12.42 -4.82 8.02
CA GLU A 57 12.81 -4.41 9.37
C GLU A 57 11.83 -3.37 9.95
N GLU A 58 11.52 -2.32 9.19
CA GLU A 58 10.61 -1.28 9.63
C GLU A 58 9.16 -1.78 9.76
N MET A 59 8.70 -2.66 8.86
CA MET A 59 7.40 -3.33 8.98
C MET A 59 7.29 -4.20 10.23
N ARG A 60 8.40 -4.83 10.66
CA ARG A 60 8.42 -5.65 11.88
C ARG A 60 8.41 -4.81 13.16
N ARG A 61 8.86 -3.56 13.09
CA ARG A 61 8.82 -2.57 14.19
C ARG A 61 7.49 -1.84 14.27
N SER A 62 6.75 -1.79 13.17
CA SER A 62 5.47 -1.11 13.09
C SER A 62 4.31 -1.98 13.57
N ALA A 63 3.19 -1.34 13.90
CA ALA A 63 1.95 -2.03 14.28
C ALA A 63 1.03 -2.18 13.06
N ALA A 64 1.49 -2.80 11.97
CA ALA A 64 0.73 -2.89 10.72
C ALA A 64 -0.60 -3.66 10.85
N GLY A 65 -0.64 -4.71 11.69
CA GLY A 65 -1.83 -5.55 11.86
C GLY A 65 -2.28 -6.15 10.51
N ASP A 66 -3.59 -6.11 10.24
CA ASP A 66 -4.19 -6.66 9.02
C ASP A 66 -4.18 -5.69 7.83
N CYS A 67 -3.41 -4.60 7.88
CA CYS A 67 -3.31 -3.66 6.76
C CYS A 67 -2.77 -4.37 5.51
N PRO A 68 -3.48 -4.35 4.37
CA PRO A 68 -2.98 -4.89 3.10
C PRO A 68 -1.80 -4.08 2.55
N ILE A 69 -0.61 -4.30 3.12
CA ILE A 69 0.66 -3.71 2.70
C ILE A 69 1.55 -4.80 2.11
N GLN A 70 2.08 -4.54 0.92
CA GLN A 70 3.03 -5.41 0.23
C GLN A 70 4.37 -4.69 0.08
N VAL A 71 5.47 -5.39 0.33
CA VAL A 71 6.81 -4.91 -0.02
C VAL A 71 7.13 -5.32 -1.46
N VAL A 72 7.60 -4.36 -2.26
CA VAL A 72 8.12 -4.57 -3.61
C VAL A 72 9.59 -4.20 -3.59
N ASP A 73 10.44 -5.19 -3.82
CA ASP A 73 11.89 -4.99 -3.80
C ASP A 73 12.34 -4.06 -4.93
N ALA A 74 13.10 -3.04 -4.56
CA ALA A 74 13.78 -2.12 -5.46
C ALA A 74 15.20 -1.89 -4.92
N PRO A 75 16.19 -2.68 -5.39
CA PRO A 75 17.57 -2.66 -4.91
C PRO A 75 18.37 -1.45 -5.41
#